data_AF-A0A3D4FXD6-F1
#
_entry.id   AF-A0A3D4FXD6-F1
#
_cell.length_a   1.000
_cell.length_b   1.000
_cell.length_c   1.000
_cell.angle_alpha   90.00
_cell.angle_beta   90.00
_cell.angle_gamma   90.00
#
_symmetry.space_group_name_H-M   'P 1'
#
loop_
_entity.id
_entity.type
_entity.pdbx_description
1 polymer ?
#
loop_
_entity_poly.entity_id
_entity_poly.type
_entity_poly.pdbx_seq_one_letter_code
_entity_poly.pdbx_strand_id
1 'polypeptide(L)' 'MVSQMRVPMIVDRKTISIMKACDLVGVSRRTIYNWIASGKVEYVRTAGGSVRIFVDTLWREPDSDRSQMTVAQSDR' A
#
# COMPACT_ATOMS: atom_id res chain seq x y z
N MET A 1 -20.18 15.74 -35.48
CA MET A 1 -20.10 15.13 -34.13
C MET A 1 -18.94 14.15 -34.13
N VAL A 2 -17.72 14.61 -33.81
CA VAL A 2 -16.58 13.69 -33.64
C VAL A 2 -16.61 13.14 -32.23
N SER A 3 -17.04 11.88 -32.11
CA SER A 3 -17.01 11.15 -30.84
C SER A 3 -15.55 10.87 -30.49
N GLN A 4 -15.06 11.54 -29.47
CA GLN A 4 -13.68 11.45 -29.02
C GLN A 4 -13.49 10.10 -28.33
N MET A 5 -12.72 9.20 -28.96
CA MET A 5 -12.30 7.93 -28.35
C MET A 5 -11.44 8.24 -27.13
N ARG A 6 -11.98 8.00 -25.92
CA ARG A 6 -11.20 8.04 -24.68
C ARG A 6 -10.28 6.83 -24.65
N VAL A 7 -8.99 7.05 -24.86
CA VAL A 7 -7.95 6.07 -24.52
C VAL A 7 -7.93 5.96 -23.00
N PRO A 8 -8.08 4.77 -22.39
CA PRO A 8 -7.89 4.63 -20.96
C PRO A 8 -6.43 4.98 -20.66
N MET A 9 -6.21 6.04 -19.87
CA MET A 9 -4.87 6.29 -19.35
C MET A 9 -4.48 5.11 -18.47
N ILE A 10 -3.57 4.26 -18.96
CA ILE A 10 -2.88 3.31 -18.11
C ILE A 10 -1.99 4.16 -17.19
N VAL A 11 -2.41 4.31 -15.93
CA VAL A 11 -1.57 4.97 -14.93
C VAL A 11 -0.77 3.86 -14.29
N ASP A 12 0.49 3.72 -14.72
CA ASP A 12 1.40 2.75 -14.13
C ASP A 12 1.60 3.09 -12.65
N ARG A 13 1.13 2.20 -11.77
CA ARG A 13 1.30 2.38 -10.33
C ARG A 13 2.78 2.30 -9.99
N LYS A 14 3.30 3.37 -9.38
CA LYS A 14 4.70 3.47 -9.01
C LYS A 14 5.02 2.52 -7.85
N THR A 15 6.08 1.73 -8.02
CA THR A 15 6.63 0.89 -6.94
C THR A 15 8.03 1.32 -6.53
N ILE A 16 8.41 1.05 -5.28
CA ILE A 16 9.73 1.34 -4.71
C ILE A 16 10.30 0.14 -3.94
N SER A 17 11.61 0.15 -3.69
CA SER A 17 12.24 -0.88 -2.85
C SER A 17 11.87 -0.70 -1.38
N ILE A 18 12.04 -1.78 -0.60
CA ILE A 18 11.85 -1.74 0.86
C ILE A 18 12.70 -0.64 1.51
N MET A 19 13.97 -0.51 1.12
CA MET A 19 14.87 0.51 1.67
C MET A 19 14.33 1.91 1.41
N LYS A 20 13.89 2.19 0.18
CA LYS A 20 13.34 3.50 -0.15
C LYS A 20 12.03 3.77 0.58
N ALA A 21 11.22 2.73 0.84
CA ALA A 21 10.01 2.85 1.64
C ALA A 21 10.34 3.22 3.09
N CYS A 22 11.34 2.56 3.70
CA CYS A 22 11.85 2.91 5.03
C CYS A 22 12.26 4.38 5.12
N ASP A 23 13.05 4.86 4.15
CA ASP A 23 13.52 6.25 4.12
C ASP A 23 12.36 7.24 3.95
N LEU A 24 11.34 6.88 3.18
CA LEU A 24 10.21 7.76 2.86
C LEU A 24 9.27 7.95 4.05
N VAL A 25 8.97 6.88 4.79
CA VAL A 25 8.04 6.95 5.95
C VAL A 25 8.73 6.99 7.31
N GLY A 26 10.06 6.93 7.35
CA GLY A 26 10.84 7.03 8.57
C GLY A 26 10.71 5.83 9.51
N VAL A 27 10.51 4.61 8.99
CA VAL A 27 10.34 3.39 9.80
C VAL A 27 11.40 2.33 9.48
N SER A 28 11.58 1.39 10.41
CA SER A 28 12.48 0.25 10.22
C SER A 28 11.99 -0.71 9.13
N ARG A 29 12.91 -1.51 8.56
CA ARG A 29 12.57 -2.62 7.65
C ARG A 29 11.59 -3.61 8.28
N ARG A 30 11.74 -3.89 9.57
CA ARG A 30 10.85 -4.80 10.31
C ARG A 30 9.42 -4.27 10.32
N THR A 31 9.24 -2.97 10.50
CA THR A 31 7.92 -2.32 10.44
C THR A 31 7.29 -2.50 9.06
N ILE A 32 8.06 -2.29 7.98
CA ILE A 32 7.58 -2.52 6.61
C ILE A 32 7.17 -3.99 6.39
N TYR A 33 7.96 -4.96 6.86
CA TYR A 33 7.58 -6.37 6.76
C TYR A 33 6.34 -6.72 7.55
N ASN A 34 6.16 -6.12 8.74
CA ASN A 34 4.94 -6.30 9.52
C ASN A 34 3.73 -5.73 8.79
N TRP A 35 3.87 -4.60 8.09
CA TRP A 35 2.79 -4.04 7.25
C TRP A 35 2.46 -4.94 6.07
N ILE A 36 3.46 -5.51 5.41
CA ILE A 36 3.26 -6.49 4.34
C ILE A 36 2.51 -7.72 4.89
N ALA A 37 2.96 -8.27 6.02
CA ALA A 37 2.35 -9.45 6.63
C ALA A 37 0.92 -9.20 7.14
N SER A 38 0.60 -7.96 7.51
CA SER A 38 -0.74 -7.55 7.95
C SER A 38 -1.62 -7.00 6.81
N GLY A 39 -1.14 -7.00 5.57
CA GLY A 39 -1.89 -6.51 4.41
C GLY A 39 -2.10 -4.99 4.37
N LYS A 40 -1.34 -4.23 5.17
CA LYS A 40 -1.46 -2.76 5.25
C LYS A 40 -0.86 -2.03 4.05
N VAL A 41 0.01 -2.71 3.30
CA VAL A 41 0.62 -2.18 2.08
C VAL A 41 0.54 -3.22 0.98
N GLU A 42 0.32 -2.76 -0.24
CA GLU A 42 0.37 -3.62 -1.41
C GLU A 42 1.81 -3.74 -1.94
N TYR A 43 2.14 -4.92 -2.45
CA TYR A 43 3.45 -5.18 -3.01
C TYR A 43 3.39 -6.20 -4.14
N VAL A 44 4.43 -6.20 -4.97
CA VAL A 44 4.71 -7.26 -5.94
C VAL A 44 6.10 -7.83 -5.70
N ARG A 45 6.30 -9.07 -6.13
CA ARG A 45 7.64 -9.68 -6.22
C ARG A 45 8.11 -9.65 -7.66
N THR A 46 9.35 -9.22 -7.88
CA THR A 46 9.99 -9.34 -9.20
C THR A 46 10.30 -10.81 -9.50
N ALA A 47 10.60 -11.13 -10.76
CA ALA A 47 11.03 -12.48 -11.16
C ALA A 47 12.26 -12.97 -10.35
N GLY A 48 13.13 -12.05 -9.94
CA GLY A 48 14.27 -12.32 -9.04
C GLY A 48 13.91 -12.35 -7.54
N GLY A 49 12.63 -12.34 -7.18
CA GLY A 49 12.15 -12.45 -5.80
C GLY A 49 12.20 -11.18 -4.95
N SER A 50 12.71 -10.06 -5.50
CA SER A 50 12.79 -8.79 -4.78
C SER A 50 11.40 -8.18 -4.59
N VAL A 51 11.13 -7.65 -3.41
CA VAL A 51 9.86 -7.00 -3.07
C VAL A 51 9.84 -5.55 -3.58
N ARG A 52 8.70 -5.15 -4.16
CA ARG A 52 8.40 -3.80 -4.65
C ARG A 52 7.08 -3.35 -4.06
N ILE A 53 7.11 -2.27 -3.29
CA ILE A 53 5.93 -1.74 -2.58
C ILE A 53 5.29 -0.65 -3.41
N PHE A 54 3.97 -0.65 -3.54
CA PHE A 54 3.25 0.41 -4.22
C PHE A 54 3.20 1.68 -3.35
N VAL A 55 3.64 2.80 -3.92
CA VAL A 55 3.83 4.07 -3.18
C VAL A 55 2.50 4.64 -2.68
N ASP A 56 1.42 4.44 -3.43
CA ASP A 56 0.08 4.90 -3.09
C ASP A 56 -0.45 4.25 -1.79
N THR A 57 -0.11 3.00 -1.53
CA THR A 57 -0.51 2.27 -0.31
C THR A 57 0.40 2.48 0.89
N LEU A 58 1.55 3.14 0.70
CA LEU A 58 2.58 3.24 1.75
C LEU A 58 2.23 4.26 2.85
N TRP A 59 1.36 5.22 2.54
CA TRP A 59 0.94 6.25 3.49
C TRP A 59 -0.19 5.75 4.36
N ARG A 60 0.03 5.78 5.67
CA ARG A 60 -1.00 5.54 6.68
C ARG A 60 -1.51 6.89 7.16
N GLU A 61 -2.82 7.07 7.32
CA GLU A 61 -3.27 8.11 8.23
C GLU A 61 -2.90 7.66 9.66
N PRO A 62 -2.38 8.54 10.52
CA PRO A 62 -1.86 8.16 11.83
C PRO A 62 -2.85 7.43 12.77
N ASP A 63 -4.13 7.30 12.43
CA ASP A 63 -5.16 6.74 13.32
C ASP A 63 -6.03 5.60 12.73
N SER A 64 -5.78 5.13 11.50
CA SER A 64 -6.70 4.17 10.84
C SER A 64 -6.74 2.75 11.41
N ASP A 65 -5.84 2.38 12.34
CA ASP A 65 -5.95 1.07 13.03
C ASP A 65 -7.05 1.04 14.10
N ARG A 66 -7.64 2.18 14.47
CA ARG A 66 -8.70 2.20 15.51
C ARG A 66 -10.09 1.89 14.98
N SER A 67 -10.29 1.87 13.65
CA SER A 67 -11.61 1.82 13.04
C SER A 67 -12.10 0.44 12.59
N GLN A 68 -11.29 -0.62 12.72
CA GLN A 68 -11.72 -2.01 12.40
C GLN A 68 -11.98 -2.88 13.65
N MET A 69 -11.83 -2.34 14.85
CA MET A 69 -12.20 -2.99 16.12
C MET A 69 -13.42 -2.29 16.76
N THR A 70 -14.53 -2.12 16.03
CA THR A 70 -15.76 -1.58 16.63
C THR A 70 -17.05 -2.29 16.21
N VAL A 71 -16.97 -3.44 15.52
CA VAL A 71 -18.15 -4.23 15.11
C VAL A 71 -18.36 -5.52 15.91
N ALA A 72 -17.64 -5.72 17.02
CA ALA A 72 -17.79 -6.92 17.86
C ALA A 72 -18.24 -6.61 19.30
N GLN A 73 -18.99 -5.52 19.53
CA GLN A 73 -19.54 -5.21 20.85
C GLN A 73 -20.88 -4.47 20.74
N SER A 74 -21.90 -5.19 20.30
CA SER A 74 -23.29 -4.86 20.65
C SER A 74 -24.15 -6.09 20.46
N ASP A 75 -24.02 -7.04 21.38
CA ASP A 75 -25.16 -7.86 21.76
C ASP A 75 -25.11 -8.08 23.27
N ARG A 76 -26.31 -8.00 23.85
CA ARG A 76 -26.60 -7.99 25.28
C ARG A 76 -26.10 -9.21 26.04
#